data_AF-A0A916V7W2-F1
#
_entry.id   AF-A0A916V7W2-F1
#
_cell.length_a   1.000
_cell.length_b   1.000
_cell.length_c   1.000
_cell.angle_alpha   90.00
_cell.angle_beta   90.00
_cell.angle_gamma   90.00
#
_symmetry.space_group_name_H-M   'P 1'
#
loop_
_entity.id
_entity.type
_entity.pdbx_description
1 polymer ?
#
loop_
_entity_poly.entity_id
_entity_poly.type
_entity_poly.pdbx_seq_one_letter_code
_entity_poly.pdbx_strand_id
1 'polypeptide(L)'
;MTIQTSKDQTDVFLQLKERIINDQSDDARIDALIEIVENWKDEPETISLLKDRAANDGCWALRMVAIEKIAQGWKDDPETLPLLKDFIVNDDDYDILLITIQEIAHGWKDDPETLPLLRDYVITHELSQVRTVALVEIALGWRDAPDTLTLVKNCAINDEDNCVRAISVTLLAQGWKDEPNTHSLLINYAINDESDRVRSSALSSIAKGWKGNPDTFSLVKYRALNDEIDSVRSNAIHEIAKYWRDDSDTLALLKDRAVYDEGMIVRRTAVTEIAQYWKDDSNTLTFLKDRAVYDENSYVRSDAVQAIAQDWKDDPQTFDFLCDRAIHDPFVRKEEWETNPRQTALEAVLKYYSDKPQTLELLKTISNSDRDEKLKEFTKKELAKLSR
;
A
#
# COMPACT_ATOMS: atom_id res chain seq x y z
N MET A 1 -28.21 -42.22 -25.85
CA MET A 1 -27.63 -41.45 -24.73
C MET A 1 -27.36 -39.98 -25.08
N THR A 2 -27.34 -39.57 -26.35
CA THR A 2 -26.87 -38.25 -26.81
C THR A 2 -27.87 -37.08 -26.69
N ILE A 3 -29.18 -37.34 -26.75
CA ILE A 3 -30.20 -36.26 -26.69
C ILE A 3 -30.45 -35.81 -25.24
N GLN A 4 -30.40 -36.73 -24.28
CA GLN A 4 -30.62 -36.44 -22.87
C GLN A 4 -29.50 -35.56 -22.31
N THR A 5 -28.25 -35.87 -22.65
CA THR A 5 -27.06 -35.12 -22.21
C THR A 5 -27.01 -33.72 -22.82
N SER A 6 -27.41 -33.56 -24.08
CA SER A 6 -27.48 -32.23 -24.71
C SER A 6 -28.56 -31.35 -24.07
N LYS A 7 -29.73 -31.90 -23.74
CA LYS A 7 -30.79 -31.16 -23.05
C LYS A 7 -30.40 -30.74 -21.63
N ASP A 8 -29.68 -31.61 -20.92
CA ASP A 8 -29.18 -31.35 -19.56
C ASP A 8 -28.16 -30.21 -19.55
N GLN A 9 -27.25 -30.17 -20.53
CA GLN A 9 -26.27 -29.09 -20.69
C GLN A 9 -26.93 -27.73 -21.01
N THR A 10 -27.98 -27.71 -21.84
CA THR A 10 -28.74 -26.48 -22.10
C THR A 10 -29.48 -25.99 -20.85
N ASP A 11 -30.02 -26.90 -20.03
CA ASP A 11 -30.71 -26.54 -18.79
C ASP A 11 -29.75 -25.96 -17.75
N VAL A 12 -28.55 -26.54 -17.60
CA VAL A 12 -27.49 -26.01 -16.72
C VAL A 12 -27.04 -24.62 -17.17
N PHE A 13 -26.81 -24.42 -18.47
CA PHE A 13 -26.43 -23.10 -19.00
C PHE A 13 -27.47 -22.02 -18.66
N LEU A 14 -28.76 -22.32 -18.84
CA LEU A 14 -29.84 -21.39 -18.50
C LEU A 14 -29.93 -21.08 -17.00
N GLN A 15 -29.75 -22.09 -16.14
CA GLN A 15 -29.75 -21.91 -14.69
C GLN A 15 -28.59 -21.02 -14.23
N LEU A 16 -27.39 -21.24 -14.77
CA LEU A 16 -26.22 -20.40 -14.47
C LEU A 16 -26.44 -18.96 -14.95
N LYS A 17 -27.05 -18.78 -16.13
CA LYS A 17 -27.40 -17.44 -16.64
C LYS A 17 -28.39 -16.73 -15.72
N GLU A 18 -29.44 -17.41 -15.27
CA GLU A 18 -30.39 -16.85 -14.30
C GLU A 18 -29.70 -16.49 -12.97
N ARG A 19 -28.73 -17.30 -12.54
CA ARG A 19 -27.96 -17.05 -11.33
C ARG A 19 -27.11 -15.78 -11.45
N ILE A 20 -26.41 -15.59 -12.58
CA ILE A 20 -25.62 -14.38 -12.85
C ILE A 20 -26.48 -13.10 -12.74
N ILE A 21 -27.75 -13.17 -13.17
CA ILE A 21 -28.64 -12.00 -13.22
C ILE A 21 -29.32 -11.74 -11.86
N ASN A 22 -29.76 -12.79 -11.16
CA ASN A 22 -30.72 -12.64 -10.06
C ASN A 22 -30.17 -13.01 -8.66
N ASP A 23 -29.05 -13.72 -8.59
CA ASP A 23 -28.48 -14.12 -7.30
C ASP A 23 -28.06 -12.86 -6.51
N GLN A 24 -28.20 -12.91 -5.18
CA GLN A 24 -27.87 -11.79 -4.31
C GLN A 24 -26.38 -11.79 -3.92
N SER A 25 -25.70 -12.92 -4.09
CA SER A 25 -24.27 -13.06 -3.81
C SER A 25 -23.46 -12.76 -5.06
N ASP A 26 -22.67 -11.70 -5.02
CA ASP A 26 -21.76 -11.36 -6.12
C ASP A 26 -20.76 -12.48 -6.43
N ASP A 27 -20.23 -13.15 -5.40
CA ASP A 27 -19.36 -14.33 -5.56
C ASP A 27 -20.07 -15.45 -6.33
N ALA A 28 -21.32 -15.76 -5.98
CA ALA A 28 -22.10 -16.79 -6.67
C ALA A 28 -22.37 -16.43 -8.15
N ARG A 29 -22.54 -15.15 -8.45
CA ARG A 29 -22.73 -14.64 -9.82
C ARG A 29 -21.43 -14.74 -10.62
N ILE A 30 -20.30 -14.39 -10.00
CA ILE A 30 -18.96 -14.51 -10.59
C ILE A 30 -18.62 -15.99 -10.88
N ASP A 31 -18.84 -16.88 -9.92
CA ASP A 31 -18.61 -18.32 -10.08
C ASP A 31 -19.42 -18.88 -11.26
N ALA A 32 -20.70 -18.50 -11.34
CA ALA A 32 -21.57 -18.92 -12.44
C ALA A 32 -21.11 -18.36 -13.80
N LEU A 33 -20.62 -17.11 -13.84
CA LEU A 33 -20.06 -16.52 -15.07
C LEU A 33 -18.80 -17.26 -15.52
N ILE A 34 -17.89 -17.57 -14.59
CA ILE A 34 -16.68 -18.34 -14.88
C ILE A 34 -17.03 -19.74 -15.38
N GLU A 35 -17.95 -20.43 -14.72
CA GLU A 35 -18.41 -21.76 -15.13
C GLU A 35 -19.00 -21.75 -16.54
N ILE A 36 -19.77 -20.71 -16.89
CA ILE A 36 -20.28 -20.52 -18.25
C ILE A 36 -19.14 -20.40 -19.26
N VAL A 37 -18.14 -19.54 -18.97
CA VAL A 37 -17.01 -19.31 -19.89
C VAL A 37 -16.17 -20.56 -20.10
N GLU A 38 -15.97 -21.37 -19.06
CA GLU A 38 -15.14 -22.57 -19.14
C GLU A 38 -15.79 -23.70 -19.95
N ASN A 39 -17.11 -23.84 -19.87
CA ASN A 39 -17.82 -24.99 -20.45
C ASN A 39 -18.60 -24.65 -21.73
N TRP A 40 -18.93 -23.37 -21.98
CA TRP A 40 -19.71 -22.94 -23.14
C TRP A 40 -19.05 -21.78 -23.92
N LYS A 41 -17.72 -21.79 -24.02
CA LYS A 41 -16.96 -20.73 -24.75
C LYS A 41 -17.40 -20.53 -26.19
N ASP A 42 -17.72 -21.62 -26.90
CA ASP A 42 -18.08 -21.57 -28.33
C ASP A 42 -19.55 -21.16 -28.57
N GLU A 43 -20.36 -21.04 -27.52
CA GLU A 43 -21.74 -20.57 -27.62
C GLU A 43 -21.77 -19.04 -27.82
N PRO A 44 -22.37 -18.50 -28.90
CA PRO A 44 -22.41 -17.07 -29.17
C PRO A 44 -23.07 -16.24 -28.05
N GLU A 45 -23.96 -16.87 -27.28
CA GLU A 45 -24.62 -16.25 -26.15
C GLU A 45 -23.66 -15.96 -24.99
N THR A 46 -22.57 -16.71 -24.86
CA THR A 46 -21.56 -16.52 -23.81
C THR A 46 -20.85 -15.18 -23.95
N ILE A 47 -20.35 -14.86 -25.15
CA ILE A 47 -19.72 -13.54 -25.38
C ILE A 47 -20.75 -12.41 -25.26
N SER A 48 -21.99 -12.61 -25.72
CA SER A 48 -23.05 -11.60 -25.57
C SER A 48 -23.38 -11.33 -24.10
N LEU A 49 -23.41 -12.37 -23.27
CA LEU A 49 -23.62 -12.25 -21.83
C LEU A 49 -22.47 -11.49 -21.18
N LEU A 50 -21.22 -11.86 -21.51
CA LEU A 50 -20.05 -11.16 -20.99
C LEU A 50 -20.04 -9.68 -21.38
N LYS A 51 -20.30 -9.34 -22.65
CA LYS A 51 -20.33 -7.95 -23.12
C LYS A 51 -21.36 -7.12 -22.36
N ASP A 52 -22.55 -7.68 -22.15
CA ASP A 52 -23.61 -7.04 -21.37
C ASP A 52 -23.25 -6.89 -19.89
N ARG A 53 -22.67 -7.92 -19.27
CA ARG A 53 -22.22 -7.87 -17.87
C ARG A 53 -21.07 -6.88 -17.65
N ALA A 54 -20.10 -6.82 -18.57
CA ALA A 54 -19.01 -5.86 -18.51
C ALA A 54 -19.54 -4.40 -18.55
N ALA A 55 -20.52 -4.13 -19.40
CA ALA A 55 -21.05 -2.78 -19.60
C ALA A 55 -22.08 -2.33 -18.56
N ASN A 56 -22.95 -3.24 -18.09
CA ASN A 56 -24.18 -2.83 -17.40
C ASN A 56 -24.33 -3.40 -15.98
N ASP A 57 -23.44 -4.28 -15.51
CA ASP A 57 -23.61 -4.89 -14.20
C ASP A 57 -23.33 -3.90 -13.06
N GLY A 58 -24.09 -3.98 -11.96
CA GLY A 58 -23.87 -3.11 -10.80
C GLY A 58 -22.70 -3.53 -9.91
N CYS A 59 -22.22 -4.77 -10.05
CA CYS A 59 -21.09 -5.28 -9.28
C CYS A 59 -19.78 -5.06 -10.05
N TRP A 60 -18.93 -4.14 -9.58
CA TRP A 60 -17.62 -3.85 -10.18
C TRP A 60 -16.75 -5.11 -10.36
N ALA A 61 -16.75 -6.02 -9.38
CA ALA A 61 -15.96 -7.25 -9.44
C ALA A 61 -16.43 -8.19 -10.56
N LEU A 62 -17.74 -8.29 -10.79
CA LEU A 62 -18.30 -9.08 -11.89
C LEU A 62 -17.96 -8.45 -13.24
N ARG A 63 -18.09 -7.12 -13.35
CA ARG A 63 -17.69 -6.39 -14.56
C ARG A 63 -16.22 -6.63 -14.90
N MET A 64 -15.32 -6.53 -13.93
CA MET A 64 -13.89 -6.82 -14.10
C MET A 64 -13.66 -8.24 -14.63
N VAL A 65 -14.26 -9.25 -13.99
CA VAL A 65 -14.13 -10.65 -14.45
C VAL A 65 -14.66 -10.78 -15.88
N ALA A 66 -15.78 -10.15 -16.22
CA ALA A 66 -16.32 -10.18 -17.57
C ALA A 66 -15.32 -9.58 -18.60
N ILE A 67 -14.72 -8.43 -18.28
CA ILE A 67 -13.72 -7.76 -19.13
C ILE A 67 -12.48 -8.65 -19.34
N GLU A 68 -11.92 -9.21 -18.26
CA GLU A 68 -10.77 -10.13 -18.33
C GLU A 68 -11.09 -11.34 -19.21
N LYS A 69 -12.25 -11.98 -19.00
CA LYS A 69 -12.66 -13.14 -19.80
C LYS A 69 -12.87 -12.79 -21.27
N ILE A 70 -13.44 -11.63 -21.59
CA ILE A 70 -13.57 -11.15 -22.97
C ILE A 70 -12.17 -10.97 -23.59
N ALA A 71 -11.29 -10.22 -22.93
CA ALA A 71 -9.97 -9.90 -23.45
C ALA A 71 -9.10 -11.14 -23.70
N GLN A 72 -9.12 -12.09 -22.77
CA GLN A 72 -8.34 -13.32 -22.87
C GLN A 72 -8.99 -14.38 -23.77
N GLY A 73 -10.32 -14.43 -23.79
CA GLY A 73 -11.09 -15.48 -24.46
C GLY A 73 -11.43 -15.19 -25.92
N TRP A 74 -11.63 -13.92 -26.27
CA TRP A 74 -12.17 -13.46 -27.55
C TRP A 74 -11.31 -12.33 -28.17
N LYS A 75 -9.99 -12.44 -28.03
CA LYS A 75 -9.04 -11.49 -28.61
C LYS A 75 -9.18 -11.31 -30.14
N ASP A 76 -9.54 -12.38 -30.85
CA ASP A 76 -9.73 -12.38 -32.31
C ASP A 76 -11.12 -11.89 -32.74
N ASP A 77 -12.05 -11.67 -31.81
CA ASP A 77 -13.34 -11.06 -32.10
C ASP A 77 -13.15 -9.57 -32.43
N PRO A 78 -13.62 -9.09 -33.60
CA PRO A 78 -13.35 -7.73 -34.06
C PRO A 78 -14.01 -6.65 -33.20
N GLU A 79 -14.99 -6.99 -32.35
CA GLU A 79 -15.66 -6.04 -31.46
C GLU A 79 -14.98 -5.96 -30.08
N THR A 80 -14.12 -6.91 -29.71
CA THR A 80 -13.46 -6.93 -28.40
C THR A 80 -12.62 -5.68 -28.17
N LEU A 81 -11.64 -5.39 -29.03
CA LEU A 81 -10.78 -4.21 -28.83
C LEU A 81 -11.56 -2.89 -28.88
N PRO A 82 -12.52 -2.67 -29.82
CA PRO A 82 -13.41 -1.51 -29.77
C PRO A 82 -14.19 -1.37 -28.46
N LEU A 83 -14.72 -2.47 -27.91
CA LEU A 83 -15.43 -2.46 -26.63
C LEU A 83 -14.52 -2.04 -25.47
N LEU A 84 -13.31 -2.60 -25.40
CA LEU A 84 -12.34 -2.21 -24.37
C LEU A 84 -11.94 -0.73 -24.48
N LYS A 85 -11.75 -0.22 -25.70
CA LYS A 85 -11.49 1.22 -25.93
C LYS A 85 -12.66 2.10 -25.47
N ASP A 86 -13.88 1.64 -25.66
CA ASP A 86 -15.09 2.35 -25.23
C ASP A 86 -15.15 2.48 -23.70
N PHE A 87 -14.83 1.41 -22.96
CA PHE A 87 -14.74 1.47 -21.50
C PHE A 87 -13.72 2.52 -21.03
N ILE A 88 -12.56 2.63 -21.67
CA ILE A 88 -11.56 3.62 -21.24
C ILE A 88 -12.06 5.06 -21.37
N VAL A 89 -12.91 5.33 -22.38
CA VAL A 89 -13.40 6.69 -22.67
C VAL A 89 -14.65 7.04 -21.86
N ASN A 90 -15.53 6.06 -21.64
CA ASN A 90 -16.88 6.31 -21.14
C ASN A 90 -17.14 5.78 -19.72
N ASP A 91 -16.26 4.94 -19.17
CA ASP A 91 -16.40 4.44 -17.81
C ASP A 91 -15.83 5.40 -16.77
N ASP A 92 -16.47 5.47 -15.61
CA ASP A 92 -16.03 6.27 -14.47
C ASP A 92 -15.44 5.42 -13.34
N ASP A 93 -15.54 4.09 -13.41
CA ASP A 93 -15.00 3.19 -12.41
C ASP A 93 -13.48 2.99 -12.63
N TYR A 94 -12.69 3.45 -11.66
CA TYR A 94 -11.24 3.37 -11.71
C TYR A 94 -10.71 1.94 -11.91
N ASP A 95 -11.30 0.94 -11.25
CA ASP A 95 -10.82 -0.44 -11.31
C ASP A 95 -11.09 -1.03 -12.71
N ILE A 96 -12.19 -0.60 -13.35
CA ILE A 96 -12.54 -0.94 -14.73
C ILE A 96 -11.56 -0.31 -15.73
N LEU A 97 -11.26 0.98 -15.58
CA LEU A 97 -10.27 1.65 -16.44
C LEU A 97 -8.88 1.01 -16.31
N LEU A 98 -8.45 0.72 -15.09
CA LEU A 98 -7.19 0.05 -14.79
C LEU A 98 -7.08 -1.30 -15.48
N ILE A 99 -8.01 -2.22 -15.23
CA ILE A 99 -7.94 -3.57 -15.80
C ILE A 99 -8.04 -3.54 -17.31
N THR A 100 -8.86 -2.65 -17.87
CA THR A 100 -9.05 -2.54 -19.31
C THR A 100 -7.77 -2.10 -20.02
N ILE A 101 -7.05 -1.10 -19.49
CA ILE A 101 -5.76 -0.67 -20.05
C ILE A 101 -4.72 -1.80 -19.99
N GLN A 102 -4.69 -2.55 -18.89
CA GLN A 102 -3.77 -3.68 -18.72
C GLN A 102 -4.09 -4.82 -19.70
N GLU A 103 -5.36 -5.17 -19.85
CA GLU A 103 -5.81 -6.18 -20.80
C GLU A 103 -5.51 -5.76 -22.25
N ILE A 104 -5.70 -4.48 -22.60
CA ILE A 104 -5.28 -3.97 -23.92
C ILE A 104 -3.76 -4.08 -24.09
N ALA A 105 -2.97 -3.63 -23.10
CA ALA A 105 -1.51 -3.60 -23.19
C ALA A 105 -0.89 -5.00 -23.33
N HIS A 106 -1.40 -5.98 -22.58
CA HIS A 106 -0.92 -7.36 -22.60
C HIS A 106 -1.53 -8.14 -23.76
N GLY A 107 -2.83 -8.01 -23.97
CA GLY A 107 -3.59 -8.72 -24.99
C GLY A 107 -3.14 -8.31 -26.38
N TRP A 108 -2.95 -7.03 -26.67
CA TRP A 108 -2.63 -6.52 -28.01
C TRP A 108 -1.20 -5.97 -28.10
N LYS A 109 -0.27 -6.55 -27.33
CA LYS A 109 1.13 -6.10 -27.29
C LYS A 109 1.80 -5.98 -28.67
N ASP A 110 1.52 -6.93 -29.55
CA ASP A 110 2.10 -7.02 -30.90
C ASP A 110 1.29 -6.25 -31.97
N ASP A 111 0.14 -5.68 -31.60
CA ASP A 111 -0.63 -4.81 -32.48
C ASP A 111 0.08 -3.45 -32.60
N PRO A 112 0.41 -2.99 -33.83
CA PRO A 112 1.12 -1.73 -34.03
C PRO A 112 0.38 -0.49 -33.50
N GLU A 113 -0.95 -0.57 -33.31
CA GLU A 113 -1.77 0.55 -32.83
C GLU A 113 -1.85 0.62 -31.29
N THR A 114 -1.43 -0.42 -30.57
CA THR A 114 -1.52 -0.45 -29.09
C THR A 114 -0.60 0.59 -28.44
N LEU A 115 0.68 0.62 -28.84
CA LEU A 115 1.61 1.60 -28.27
C LEU A 115 1.21 3.06 -28.61
N PRO A 116 0.84 3.41 -29.85
CA PRO A 116 0.27 4.72 -30.16
C PRO A 116 -0.95 5.08 -29.31
N LEU A 117 -1.88 4.14 -29.10
CA LEU A 117 -3.06 4.34 -28.27
C LEU A 117 -2.69 4.66 -26.81
N LEU A 118 -1.85 3.84 -26.19
CA LEU A 118 -1.43 4.07 -24.81
C LEU A 118 -0.69 5.41 -24.67
N ARG A 119 0.09 5.80 -25.68
CA ARG A 119 0.77 7.11 -25.69
C ARG A 119 -0.22 8.27 -25.72
N ASP A 120 -1.27 8.16 -26.53
CA ASP A 120 -2.34 9.14 -26.55
C ASP A 120 -2.96 9.26 -25.15
N TYR A 121 -3.29 8.14 -24.50
CA TYR A 121 -3.78 8.15 -23.12
C TYR A 121 -2.83 8.83 -22.13
N VAL A 122 -1.52 8.59 -22.22
CA VAL A 122 -0.54 9.30 -21.37
C VAL A 122 -0.54 10.81 -21.62
N ILE A 123 -0.77 11.27 -22.84
CA ILE A 123 -0.61 12.68 -23.22
C ILE A 123 -1.90 13.48 -23.04
N THR A 124 -3.04 12.91 -23.38
CA THR A 124 -4.30 13.66 -23.56
C THR A 124 -5.37 13.32 -22.54
N HIS A 125 -5.26 12.20 -21.82
CA HIS A 125 -6.33 11.76 -20.94
C HIS A 125 -6.43 12.63 -19.67
N GLU A 126 -7.66 13.06 -19.33
CA GLU A 126 -7.91 13.96 -18.20
C GLU A 126 -7.63 13.30 -16.84
N LEU A 127 -8.01 12.03 -16.69
CA LEU A 127 -7.76 11.25 -15.46
C LEU A 127 -6.29 10.87 -15.32
N SER A 128 -5.64 11.34 -14.25
CA SER A 128 -4.24 11.02 -13.95
C SER A 128 -4.00 9.54 -13.67
N GLN A 129 -5.05 8.83 -13.25
CA GLN A 129 -5.10 7.39 -13.10
C GLN A 129 -4.84 6.66 -14.44
N VAL A 130 -5.57 7.04 -15.49
CA VAL A 130 -5.40 6.46 -16.83
C VAL A 130 -4.01 6.78 -17.37
N ARG A 131 -3.55 8.04 -17.23
CA ARG A 131 -2.18 8.43 -17.61
C ARG A 131 -1.14 7.58 -16.89
N THR A 132 -1.31 7.38 -15.59
CA THR A 132 -0.39 6.58 -14.75
C THR A 132 -0.29 5.14 -15.23
N VAL A 133 -1.44 4.47 -15.41
CA VAL A 133 -1.47 3.06 -15.82
C VAL A 133 -0.88 2.90 -17.21
N ALA A 134 -1.32 3.71 -18.18
CA ALA A 134 -0.79 3.67 -19.53
C ALA A 134 0.73 3.93 -19.55
N LEU A 135 1.24 4.86 -18.75
CA LEU A 135 2.67 5.15 -18.66
C LEU A 135 3.46 3.97 -18.09
N VAL A 136 2.94 3.32 -17.04
CA VAL A 136 3.55 2.11 -16.45
C VAL A 136 3.59 0.98 -17.47
N GLU A 137 2.48 0.71 -18.15
CA GLU A 137 2.39 -0.33 -19.18
C GLU A 137 3.37 -0.06 -20.33
N ILE A 138 3.47 1.20 -20.80
CA ILE A 138 4.45 1.59 -21.81
C ILE A 138 5.89 1.37 -21.31
N ALA A 139 6.20 1.81 -20.09
CA ALA A 139 7.56 1.75 -19.55
C ALA A 139 8.06 0.31 -19.32
N LEU A 140 7.16 -0.59 -18.91
CA LEU A 140 7.48 -2.01 -18.68
C LEU A 140 7.40 -2.82 -19.98
N GLY A 141 6.37 -2.58 -20.80
CA GLY A 141 6.08 -3.36 -21.99
C GLY A 141 6.86 -2.95 -23.23
N TRP A 142 7.23 -1.67 -23.34
CA TRP A 142 7.89 -1.07 -24.52
C TRP A 142 9.09 -0.22 -24.12
N ARG A 143 9.84 -0.68 -23.11
CA ARG A 143 11.03 0.00 -22.58
C ARG A 143 12.03 0.44 -23.66
N ASP A 144 12.31 -0.45 -24.60
CA ASP A 144 13.29 -0.25 -25.67
C ASP A 144 12.69 0.39 -26.94
N ALA A 145 11.37 0.66 -26.94
CA ALA A 145 10.74 1.34 -28.07
C ALA A 145 11.25 2.79 -28.15
N PRO A 146 11.38 3.35 -29.37
CA PRO A 146 11.75 4.74 -29.56
C PRO A 146 10.83 5.66 -28.76
N ASP A 147 11.39 6.71 -28.16
CA ASP A 147 10.69 7.75 -27.40
C ASP A 147 10.04 7.33 -26.07
N THR A 148 10.11 6.06 -25.65
CA THR A 148 9.58 5.66 -24.33
C THR A 148 10.28 6.40 -23.19
N LEU A 149 11.61 6.47 -23.20
CA LEU A 149 12.37 7.27 -22.23
C LEU A 149 11.98 8.76 -22.28
N THR A 150 11.79 9.31 -23.48
CA THR A 150 11.40 10.71 -23.67
C THR A 150 10.03 10.98 -23.07
N LEU A 151 9.07 10.08 -23.27
CA LEU A 151 7.73 10.16 -22.71
C LEU A 151 7.78 10.15 -21.18
N VAL A 152 8.48 9.19 -20.57
CA VAL A 152 8.61 9.11 -19.10
C VAL A 152 9.30 10.36 -18.54
N LYS A 153 10.35 10.86 -19.19
CA LYS A 153 10.99 12.13 -18.81
C LYS A 153 10.02 13.30 -18.91
N ASN A 154 9.23 13.37 -19.97
CA ASN A 154 8.24 14.44 -20.14
C ASN A 154 7.19 14.40 -19.03
N CYS A 155 6.65 13.23 -18.71
CA CYS A 155 5.70 13.06 -17.61
C CYS A 155 6.32 13.44 -16.26
N ALA A 156 7.58 13.10 -16.01
CA ALA A 156 8.28 13.50 -14.79
C ALA A 156 8.47 15.03 -14.65
N ILE A 157 8.55 15.77 -15.77
CA ILE A 157 8.78 17.23 -15.76
C ILE A 157 7.47 18.01 -15.82
N ASN A 158 6.56 17.61 -16.70
CA ASN A 158 5.48 18.47 -17.20
C ASN A 158 4.08 17.99 -16.83
N ASP A 159 3.90 16.78 -16.28
CA ASP A 159 2.55 16.35 -15.89
C ASP A 159 2.07 17.20 -14.70
N GLU A 160 0.83 17.68 -14.78
CA GLU A 160 0.21 18.49 -13.74
C GLU A 160 -0.01 17.69 -12.43
N ASP A 161 -0.24 16.38 -12.55
CA ASP A 161 -0.53 15.51 -11.42
C ASP A 161 0.77 14.97 -10.80
N ASN A 162 0.95 15.24 -9.50
CA ASN A 162 2.14 14.83 -8.78
C ASN A 162 2.30 13.30 -8.66
N CYS A 163 1.21 12.52 -8.76
CA CYS A 163 1.27 11.07 -8.80
C CYS A 163 1.90 10.59 -10.10
N VAL A 164 1.53 11.18 -11.23
CA VAL A 164 2.11 10.87 -12.55
C VAL A 164 3.59 11.27 -12.58
N ARG A 165 3.94 12.43 -12.02
CA ARG A 165 5.36 12.82 -11.89
C ARG A 165 6.13 11.83 -11.00
N ALA A 166 5.59 11.47 -9.84
CA ALA A 166 6.22 10.56 -8.88
C ALA A 166 6.43 9.14 -9.44
N ILE A 167 5.44 8.59 -10.14
CA ILE A 167 5.59 7.29 -10.80
C ILE A 167 6.61 7.37 -11.93
N SER A 168 6.63 8.46 -12.70
CA SER A 168 7.63 8.68 -13.76
C SER A 168 9.05 8.68 -13.20
N VAL A 169 9.29 9.35 -12.07
CA VAL A 169 10.58 9.33 -11.36
C VAL A 169 10.98 7.90 -10.98
N THR A 170 10.03 7.12 -10.47
CA THR A 170 10.26 5.72 -10.09
C THR A 170 10.58 4.85 -11.31
N LEU A 171 9.84 5.03 -12.41
CA LEU A 171 10.06 4.32 -13.67
C LEU A 171 11.43 4.66 -14.27
N LEU A 172 11.86 5.92 -14.23
CA LEU A 172 13.23 6.33 -14.63
C LEU A 172 14.29 5.59 -13.82
N ALA A 173 14.12 5.49 -12.51
CA ALA A 173 15.06 4.81 -11.63
C ALA A 173 15.18 3.31 -11.92
N GLN A 174 14.07 2.66 -12.28
CA GLN A 174 14.00 1.22 -12.49
C GLN A 174 14.39 0.82 -13.91
N GLY A 175 13.88 1.54 -14.92
CA GLY A 175 14.03 1.24 -16.33
C GLY A 175 15.21 1.94 -17.00
N TRP A 176 15.77 3.01 -16.42
CA TRP A 176 16.82 3.79 -17.07
C TRP A 176 17.90 4.24 -16.11
N LYS A 177 18.20 3.40 -15.12
CA LYS A 177 19.24 3.64 -14.12
C LYS A 177 20.61 3.97 -14.72
N ASP A 178 20.98 3.24 -15.77
CA ASP A 178 22.30 3.35 -16.43
C ASP A 178 22.31 4.40 -17.54
N GLU A 179 21.16 5.02 -17.85
CA GLU A 179 21.10 6.10 -18.83
C GLU A 179 21.82 7.35 -18.31
N PRO A 180 22.57 8.05 -19.18
CA PRO A 180 23.19 9.31 -18.82
C PRO A 180 22.17 10.29 -18.24
N ASN A 181 22.57 10.96 -17.17
CA ASN A 181 21.80 11.99 -16.46
C ASN A 181 20.57 11.52 -15.66
N THR A 182 20.20 10.23 -15.66
CA THR A 182 19.08 9.75 -14.83
C THR A 182 19.30 10.07 -13.35
N HIS A 183 20.49 9.78 -12.82
CA HIS A 183 20.83 10.12 -11.44
C HIS A 183 20.70 11.63 -11.17
N SER A 184 21.29 12.47 -12.01
CA SER A 184 21.24 13.94 -11.86
C SER A 184 19.82 14.49 -11.91
N LEU A 185 18.96 13.91 -12.76
CA LEU A 185 17.56 14.29 -12.88
C LEU A 185 16.78 13.94 -11.60
N LEU A 186 16.99 12.73 -11.06
CA LEU A 186 16.40 12.31 -9.78
C LEU A 186 16.89 13.18 -8.61
N ILE A 187 18.17 13.54 -8.58
CA ILE A 187 18.71 14.49 -7.60
C ILE A 187 17.99 15.83 -7.71
N ASN A 188 17.78 16.34 -8.93
CA ASN A 188 17.05 17.58 -9.14
C ASN A 188 15.61 17.49 -8.59
N TYR A 189 14.90 16.38 -8.82
CA TYR A 189 13.55 16.20 -8.27
C TYR A 189 13.53 16.13 -6.74
N ALA A 190 14.47 15.40 -6.14
CA ALA A 190 14.62 15.35 -4.69
C ALA A 190 14.95 16.72 -4.08
N ILE A 191 15.52 17.65 -4.86
CA ILE A 191 15.89 18.99 -4.39
C ILE A 191 14.81 20.03 -4.64
N ASN A 192 14.25 20.07 -5.85
CA ASN A 192 13.55 21.24 -6.38
C ASN A 192 12.06 21.00 -6.64
N ASP A 193 11.56 19.77 -6.62
CA ASP A 193 10.13 19.53 -6.87
C ASP A 193 9.27 20.07 -5.72
N GLU A 194 8.20 20.78 -6.07
CA GLU A 194 7.25 21.35 -5.10
C GLU A 194 6.47 20.26 -4.35
N SER A 195 6.25 19.11 -4.97
CA SER A 195 5.49 18.02 -4.37
C SER A 195 6.35 17.17 -3.46
N ASP A 196 5.93 17.04 -2.21
CA ASP A 196 6.51 16.13 -1.22
C ASP A 196 6.49 14.66 -1.71
N ARG A 197 5.46 14.27 -2.47
CA ARG A 197 5.33 12.93 -3.08
C ARG A 197 6.42 12.68 -4.11
N VAL A 198 6.71 13.66 -4.98
CA VAL A 198 7.76 13.54 -5.98
C VAL A 198 9.14 13.56 -5.33
N ARG A 199 9.38 14.47 -4.37
CA ARG A 199 10.62 14.50 -3.58
C ARG A 199 10.87 13.17 -2.89
N SER A 200 9.87 12.60 -2.23
CA SER A 200 9.97 11.31 -1.54
C SER A 200 10.26 10.16 -2.51
N SER A 201 9.56 10.12 -3.64
CA SER A 201 9.78 9.09 -4.69
C SER A 201 11.19 9.16 -5.27
N ALA A 202 11.69 10.38 -5.48
CA ALA A 202 13.06 10.61 -5.91
C ALA A 202 14.06 10.15 -4.84
N LEU A 203 13.87 10.49 -3.56
CA LEU A 203 14.71 10.08 -2.44
C LEU A 203 14.80 8.55 -2.31
N SER A 204 13.66 7.86 -2.34
CA SER A 204 13.61 6.39 -2.29
C SER A 204 14.29 5.75 -3.51
N SER A 205 14.10 6.35 -4.69
CA SER A 205 14.74 5.91 -5.93
C SER A 205 16.26 6.05 -5.89
N ILE A 206 16.77 7.21 -5.46
CA ILE A 206 18.22 7.42 -5.36
C ILE A 206 18.84 6.57 -4.25
N ALA A 207 18.18 6.42 -3.11
CA ALA A 207 18.68 5.58 -2.02
C ALA A 207 18.79 4.12 -2.45
N LYS A 208 17.77 3.57 -3.12
CA LYS A 208 17.80 2.21 -3.64
C LYS A 208 18.83 2.01 -4.74
N GLY A 209 18.87 2.92 -5.72
CA GLY A 209 19.69 2.76 -6.92
C GLY A 209 21.16 3.17 -6.75
N TRP A 210 21.43 4.16 -5.90
CA TRP A 210 22.72 4.85 -5.83
C TRP A 210 23.27 4.97 -4.40
N LYS A 211 22.88 4.10 -3.46
CA LYS A 211 23.42 4.08 -2.08
C LYS A 211 24.95 4.11 -1.95
N GLY A 212 25.67 3.60 -2.95
CA GLY A 212 27.14 3.62 -2.98
C GLY A 212 27.75 4.98 -3.36
N ASN A 213 26.94 5.95 -3.77
CA ASN A 213 27.39 7.31 -4.06
C ASN A 213 27.31 8.16 -2.77
N PRO A 214 28.43 8.74 -2.31
CA PRO A 214 28.46 9.59 -1.11
C PRO A 214 27.51 10.81 -1.16
N ASP A 215 27.27 11.36 -2.35
CA ASP A 215 26.38 12.50 -2.53
C ASP A 215 24.91 12.12 -2.27
N THR A 216 24.55 10.86 -2.54
CA THR A 216 23.21 10.34 -2.27
C THR A 216 22.91 10.35 -0.78
N PHE A 217 23.82 9.82 0.05
CA PHE A 217 23.62 9.85 1.51
C PHE A 217 23.52 11.29 2.03
N SER A 218 24.40 12.18 1.55
CA SER A 218 24.41 13.58 1.95
C SER A 218 23.08 14.29 1.64
N LEU A 219 22.49 14.03 0.47
CA LEU A 219 21.19 14.57 0.10
C LEU A 219 20.05 14.01 0.95
N VAL A 220 19.99 12.68 1.13
CA VAL A 220 18.93 12.06 1.93
C VAL A 220 19.03 12.52 3.39
N LYS A 221 20.25 12.60 3.95
CA LYS A 221 20.50 13.17 5.27
C LYS A 221 20.07 14.62 5.38
N TYR A 222 20.38 15.45 4.38
CA TYR A 222 19.94 16.84 4.34
C TYR A 222 18.41 16.93 4.39
N ARG A 223 17.69 16.10 3.61
CA ARG A 223 16.23 16.06 3.59
C ARG A 223 15.64 15.55 4.90
N ALA A 224 16.22 14.53 5.51
CA ALA A 224 15.82 14.05 6.84
C ALA A 224 15.92 15.13 7.93
N LEU A 225 16.85 16.07 7.79
CA LEU A 225 17.10 17.12 8.77
C LEU A 225 16.32 18.41 8.52
N ASN A 226 16.06 18.75 7.24
CA ASN A 226 15.69 20.12 6.85
C ASN A 226 14.48 20.21 5.89
N ASP A 227 13.90 19.09 5.40
CA ASP A 227 12.70 19.22 4.57
C ASP A 227 11.55 19.80 5.40
N GLU A 228 10.78 20.72 4.82
CA GLU A 228 9.67 21.38 5.51
C GLU A 228 8.53 20.41 5.81
N ILE A 229 8.35 19.37 4.97
CA ILE A 229 7.27 18.40 5.11
C ILE A 229 7.76 17.18 5.90
N ASP A 230 7.03 16.83 6.95
CA ASP A 230 7.34 15.71 7.83
C ASP A 230 7.27 14.35 7.11
N SER A 231 6.40 14.19 6.11
CA SER A 231 6.34 13.01 5.25
C SER A 231 7.67 12.76 4.51
N VAL A 232 8.31 13.81 4.00
CA VAL A 232 9.61 13.72 3.30
C VAL A 232 10.73 13.42 4.29
N ARG A 233 10.74 14.10 5.46
CA ARG A 233 11.74 13.83 6.50
C ARG A 233 11.63 12.38 7.00
N SER A 234 10.40 11.90 7.22
CA SER A 234 10.10 10.53 7.63
C SER A 234 10.55 9.53 6.55
N ASN A 235 10.23 9.77 5.28
CA ASN A 235 10.69 8.92 4.19
C ASN A 235 12.22 8.87 4.13
N ALA A 236 12.90 10.02 4.25
CA ALA A 236 14.36 10.07 4.28
C ALA A 236 14.95 9.28 5.46
N ILE A 237 14.32 9.32 6.65
CA ILE A 237 14.73 8.52 7.81
C ILE A 237 14.56 7.03 7.55
N HIS A 238 13.44 6.61 6.97
CA HIS A 238 13.22 5.22 6.55
C HIS A 238 14.31 4.74 5.59
N GLU A 239 14.60 5.53 4.54
CA GLU A 239 15.62 5.15 3.55
C GLU A 239 17.03 5.11 4.15
N ILE A 240 17.36 6.04 5.05
CA ILE A 240 18.63 6.05 5.80
C ILE A 240 18.78 4.78 6.63
N ALA A 241 17.75 4.42 7.40
CA ALA A 241 17.73 3.21 8.20
C ALA A 241 17.94 1.95 7.35
N LYS A 242 17.28 1.89 6.20
CA LYS A 242 17.29 0.72 5.31
C LYS A 242 18.62 0.52 4.58
N TYR A 243 19.20 1.59 4.03
CA TYR A 243 20.34 1.47 3.12
C TYR A 243 21.70 1.85 3.73
N TRP A 244 21.72 2.59 4.85
CA TRP A 244 22.93 3.04 5.53
C TRP A 244 22.98 2.62 7.01
N ARG A 245 22.32 1.52 7.39
CA ARG A 245 22.34 1.00 8.77
C ARG A 245 23.74 0.75 9.35
N ASP A 246 24.69 0.38 8.50
CA ASP A 246 26.06 0.03 8.90
C ASP A 246 26.97 1.27 8.97
N ASP A 247 26.45 2.45 8.60
CA ASP A 247 27.14 3.74 8.79
C ASP A 247 27.07 4.15 10.26
N SER A 248 28.21 4.61 10.80
CA SER A 248 28.35 4.93 12.22
C SER A 248 27.44 6.05 12.70
N ASP A 249 27.05 6.97 11.81
CA ASP A 249 26.26 8.15 12.16
C ASP A 249 24.75 7.88 12.10
N THR A 250 24.33 6.78 11.47
CA THR A 250 22.92 6.51 11.20
C THR A 250 22.10 6.37 12.48
N LEU A 251 22.54 5.55 13.45
CA LEU A 251 21.80 5.38 14.69
C LEU A 251 21.71 6.69 15.49
N ALA A 252 22.78 7.50 15.48
CA ALA A 252 22.80 8.79 16.15
C ALA A 252 21.80 9.77 15.52
N LEU A 253 21.75 9.83 14.19
CA LEU A 253 20.78 10.63 13.44
C LEU A 253 19.34 10.22 13.75
N LEU A 254 19.05 8.92 13.70
CA LEU A 254 17.70 8.41 14.00
C LEU A 254 17.31 8.72 15.44
N LYS A 255 18.22 8.51 16.41
CA LYS A 255 17.96 8.84 17.82
C LYS A 255 17.66 10.33 17.98
N ASP A 256 18.45 11.20 17.37
CA ASP A 256 18.23 12.65 17.38
C ASP A 256 16.84 13.02 16.83
N ARG A 257 16.47 12.52 15.64
CA ARG A 257 15.15 12.77 15.06
C ARG A 257 14.02 12.21 15.91
N ALA A 258 14.19 11.04 16.52
CA ALA A 258 13.23 10.47 17.45
C ALA A 258 13.07 11.26 18.76
N VAL A 259 14.02 12.13 19.16
CA VAL A 259 13.83 13.04 20.31
C VAL A 259 13.23 14.38 19.86
N TYR A 260 13.81 14.97 18.82
CA TYR A 260 13.75 16.42 18.60
C TYR A 260 13.01 16.84 17.34
N ASP A 261 12.63 15.91 16.45
CA ASP A 261 11.85 16.31 15.27
C ASP A 261 10.45 16.77 15.69
N GLU A 262 10.01 17.91 15.14
CA GLU A 262 8.70 18.49 15.44
C GLU A 262 7.55 17.60 14.92
N GLY A 263 7.78 16.88 13.83
CA GLY A 263 6.79 16.02 13.19
C GLY A 263 6.68 14.68 13.90
N MET A 264 5.50 14.40 14.48
CA MET A 264 5.27 13.11 15.15
C MET A 264 5.49 11.91 14.22
N ILE A 265 5.20 12.03 12.92
CA ILE A 265 5.41 10.96 11.93
C ILE A 265 6.90 10.62 11.82
N VAL A 266 7.78 11.64 11.81
CA VAL A 266 9.24 11.42 11.77
C VAL A 266 9.72 10.71 13.03
N ARG A 267 9.24 11.13 14.21
CA ARG A 267 9.61 10.49 15.48
C ARG A 267 9.14 9.03 15.54
N ARG A 268 7.92 8.75 15.10
CA ARG A 268 7.36 7.38 15.00
C ARG A 268 8.20 6.50 14.08
N THR A 269 8.52 6.99 12.88
CA THR A 269 9.37 6.27 11.94
C THR A 269 10.73 5.99 12.55
N ALA A 270 11.41 7.00 13.09
CA ALA A 270 12.71 6.81 13.72
C ALA A 270 12.68 5.79 14.87
N VAL A 271 11.66 5.82 15.74
CA VAL A 271 11.46 4.82 16.81
C VAL A 271 11.30 3.40 16.25
N THR A 272 10.47 3.25 15.23
CA THR A 272 10.19 1.95 14.59
C THR A 272 11.43 1.40 13.89
N GLU A 273 12.14 2.23 13.13
CA GLU A 273 13.37 1.85 12.43
C GLU A 273 14.50 1.50 13.40
N ILE A 274 14.65 2.25 14.50
CA ILE A 274 15.62 1.94 15.56
C ILE A 274 15.35 0.54 16.15
N ALA A 275 14.08 0.25 16.50
CA ALA A 275 13.70 -1.05 17.03
C ALA A 275 13.98 -2.19 16.04
N GLN A 276 13.64 -1.98 14.76
CA GLN A 276 13.79 -2.99 13.72
C GLN A 276 15.26 -3.35 13.44
N TYR A 277 16.15 -2.35 13.33
CA TYR A 277 17.52 -2.58 12.83
C TYR A 277 18.60 -2.59 13.92
N TRP A 278 18.36 -2.00 15.09
CA TRP A 278 19.33 -1.92 16.19
C TRP A 278 18.90 -2.66 17.46
N LYS A 279 18.14 -3.75 17.31
CA LYS A 279 17.73 -4.59 18.44
C LYS A 279 18.90 -5.13 19.29
N ASP A 280 20.05 -5.36 18.66
CA ASP A 280 21.25 -5.92 19.31
C ASP A 280 22.14 -4.80 19.92
N ASP A 281 21.84 -3.51 19.68
CA ASP A 281 22.51 -2.41 20.38
C ASP A 281 22.02 -2.34 21.83
N SER A 282 22.97 -2.37 22.77
CA SER A 282 22.67 -2.47 24.21
C SER A 282 21.85 -1.28 24.74
N ASN A 283 21.85 -0.14 24.04
CA ASN A 283 21.14 1.06 24.46
C ASN A 283 19.76 1.20 23.80
N THR A 284 19.39 0.34 22.84
CA THR A 284 18.11 0.44 22.13
C THR A 284 16.92 0.27 23.06
N LEU A 285 16.91 -0.76 23.92
CA LEU A 285 15.80 -0.96 24.86
C LEU A 285 15.62 0.25 25.79
N THR A 286 16.72 0.78 26.33
CA THR A 286 16.69 1.97 27.19
C THR A 286 16.15 3.18 26.45
N PHE A 287 16.58 3.38 25.20
CA PHE A 287 16.10 4.47 24.35
C PHE A 287 14.60 4.34 24.04
N LEU A 288 14.12 3.15 23.70
CA LEU A 288 12.70 2.91 23.45
C LEU A 288 11.87 3.13 24.71
N LYS A 289 12.36 2.68 25.88
CA LYS A 289 11.69 2.93 27.18
C LYS A 289 11.54 4.43 27.44
N ASP A 290 12.57 5.20 27.17
CA ASP A 290 12.51 6.66 27.27
C ASP A 290 11.44 7.25 26.35
N ARG A 291 11.40 6.84 25.07
CA ARG A 291 10.36 7.29 24.13
C ARG A 291 8.95 6.89 24.54
N ALA A 292 8.76 5.69 25.05
CA ALA A 292 7.50 5.21 25.60
C ALA A 292 7.06 5.97 26.87
N VAL A 293 7.95 6.74 27.50
CA VAL A 293 7.65 7.50 28.71
C VAL A 293 7.44 8.98 28.43
N TYR A 294 8.35 9.57 27.66
CA TYR A 294 8.52 11.02 27.63
C TYR A 294 8.13 11.67 26.29
N ASP A 295 7.86 10.91 25.22
CA ASP A 295 7.36 11.54 24.00
C ASP A 295 5.99 12.18 24.27
N GLU A 296 5.81 13.42 23.83
CA GLU A 296 4.56 14.16 23.97
C GLU A 296 3.38 13.48 23.27
N ASN A 297 3.64 12.77 22.16
CA ASN A 297 2.63 12.22 21.29
C ASN A 297 2.33 10.76 21.65
N SER A 298 1.06 10.44 21.86
CA SER A 298 0.63 9.10 22.26
C SER A 298 0.89 8.03 21.21
N TYR A 299 0.92 8.37 19.92
CA TYR A 299 1.25 7.40 18.88
C TYR A 299 2.72 6.99 18.95
N VAL A 300 3.64 7.93 19.19
CA VAL A 300 5.07 7.60 19.37
C VAL A 300 5.26 6.72 20.61
N ARG A 301 4.61 7.06 21.73
CA ARG A 301 4.67 6.23 22.94
C ARG A 301 4.11 4.83 22.71
N SER A 302 3.01 4.71 21.96
CA SER A 302 2.40 3.43 21.60
C SER A 302 3.32 2.56 20.75
N ASP A 303 3.93 3.14 19.71
CA ASP A 303 4.86 2.41 18.83
C ASP A 303 6.09 1.92 19.63
N ALA A 304 6.64 2.76 20.51
CA ALA A 304 7.74 2.37 21.39
C ALA A 304 7.35 1.22 22.34
N VAL A 305 6.16 1.28 22.95
CA VAL A 305 5.61 0.19 23.78
C VAL A 305 5.46 -1.11 22.98
N GLN A 306 4.93 -1.01 21.76
CA GLN A 306 4.70 -2.17 20.88
C GLN A 306 6.03 -2.81 20.46
N ALA A 307 7.02 -2.00 20.07
CA ALA A 307 8.37 -2.46 19.74
C ALA A 307 9.02 -3.19 20.92
N ILE A 308 8.99 -2.60 22.12
CA ILE A 308 9.52 -3.22 23.35
C ILE A 308 8.84 -4.56 23.62
N ALA A 309 7.51 -4.60 23.52
CA ALA A 309 6.75 -5.82 23.74
C ALA A 309 7.04 -6.92 22.72
N GLN A 310 7.33 -6.57 21.47
CA GLN A 310 7.58 -7.54 20.41
C GLN A 310 8.97 -8.16 20.53
N ASP A 311 9.99 -7.32 20.67
CA ASP A 311 11.39 -7.71 20.50
C ASP A 311 12.13 -7.90 21.84
N TRP A 312 11.61 -7.38 22.95
CA TRP A 312 12.17 -7.54 24.30
C TRP A 312 11.22 -8.23 25.29
N LYS A 313 10.27 -9.05 24.82
CA LYS A 313 9.36 -9.82 25.70
C LYS A 313 10.07 -10.78 26.68
N ASP A 314 11.29 -11.21 26.37
CA ASP A 314 12.04 -12.11 27.24
C ASP A 314 12.97 -11.35 28.21
N ASP A 315 13.07 -10.01 28.07
CA ASP A 315 13.78 -9.18 29.04
C ASP A 315 13.03 -9.17 30.38
N PRO A 316 13.69 -9.47 31.52
CA PRO A 316 13.03 -9.61 32.81
C PRO A 316 12.24 -8.38 33.27
N GLN A 317 12.62 -7.18 32.81
CA GLN A 317 11.98 -5.92 33.21
C GLN A 317 10.85 -5.49 32.27
N THR A 318 10.68 -6.14 31.12
CA THR A 318 9.66 -5.74 30.13
C THR A 318 8.25 -5.88 30.69
N PHE A 319 7.97 -6.96 31.43
CA PHE A 319 6.64 -7.13 32.04
C PHE A 319 6.27 -5.97 32.97
N ASP A 320 7.16 -5.65 33.92
CA ASP A 320 6.94 -4.58 34.89
C ASP A 320 6.82 -3.22 34.20
N PHE A 321 7.65 -2.98 33.17
CA PHE A 321 7.56 -1.78 32.35
C PHE A 321 6.21 -1.65 31.64
N LEU A 322 5.70 -2.72 31.02
CA LEU A 322 4.40 -2.69 30.35
C LEU A 322 3.24 -2.47 31.34
N CYS A 323 3.30 -3.10 32.52
CA CYS A 323 2.32 -2.86 33.58
C CYS A 323 2.30 -1.40 34.03
N ASP A 324 3.48 -0.81 34.24
CA ASP A 324 3.62 0.61 34.57
C ASP A 324 3.04 1.51 33.45
N ARG A 325 3.37 1.25 32.18
CA ARG A 325 2.79 1.99 31.05
C ARG A 325 1.28 1.85 30.97
N ALA A 326 0.73 0.66 31.22
CA ALA A 326 -0.70 0.41 31.22
C ALA A 326 -1.48 1.19 32.29
N ILE A 327 -0.82 1.55 33.40
CA ILE A 327 -1.45 2.30 34.50
C ILE A 327 -1.16 3.80 34.38
N HIS A 328 0.09 4.17 34.11
CA HIS A 328 0.63 5.51 34.39
C HIS A 328 0.84 6.39 33.16
N ASP A 329 0.61 5.91 31.93
CA ASP A 329 0.76 6.77 30.75
C ASP A 329 -0.19 7.99 30.80
N PRO A 330 0.31 9.20 30.44
CA PRO A 330 -0.44 10.44 30.58
C PRO A 330 -1.55 10.64 29.54
N PHE A 331 -1.84 9.67 28.67
CA PHE A 331 -2.89 9.74 27.65
C PHE A 331 -4.28 10.16 28.15
N VAL A 332 -4.87 11.12 27.45
CA VAL A 332 -6.25 11.56 27.59
C VAL A 332 -6.88 11.51 26.21
N ARG A 333 -7.96 10.72 26.07
CA ARG A 333 -8.68 10.59 24.80
C ARG A 333 -9.42 11.88 24.46
N LYS A 334 -9.23 12.35 23.24
CA LYS A 334 -9.99 13.44 22.61
C LYS A 334 -10.96 12.89 21.57
N GLU A 335 -10.50 11.92 20.78
CA GLU A 335 -11.27 11.32 19.71
C GLU A 335 -11.38 9.80 19.88
N GLU A 336 -12.48 9.21 19.41
CA GLU A 336 -12.73 7.78 19.60
C GLU A 336 -11.72 6.88 18.90
N TRP A 337 -11.14 7.34 17.78
CA TRP A 337 -10.18 6.60 16.95
C TRP A 337 -8.74 6.68 17.49
N GLU A 338 -8.47 7.48 18.52
CA GLU A 338 -7.11 7.63 19.03
C GLU A 338 -6.56 6.35 19.67
N THR A 339 -5.31 6.03 19.34
CA THR A 339 -4.58 4.94 19.97
C THR A 339 -4.17 5.33 21.40
N ASN A 340 -4.57 4.51 22.37
CA ASN A 340 -4.28 4.70 23.78
C ASN A 340 -3.06 3.85 24.18
N PRO A 341 -1.90 4.45 24.52
CA PRO A 341 -0.70 3.71 24.92
C PRO A 341 -0.93 2.76 26.10
N ARG A 342 -1.87 3.09 27.01
CA ARG A 342 -2.25 2.22 28.12
C ARG A 342 -2.91 0.94 27.64
N GLN A 343 -3.77 1.07 26.63
CA GLN A 343 -4.39 -0.08 25.97
C GLN A 343 -3.34 -0.89 25.22
N THR A 344 -2.44 -0.24 24.47
CA THR A 344 -1.33 -0.91 23.77
C THR A 344 -0.47 -1.75 24.72
N ALA A 345 -0.11 -1.18 25.88
CA ALA A 345 0.65 -1.89 26.90
C ALA A 345 -0.13 -3.05 27.51
N LEU A 346 -1.44 -2.87 27.78
CA LEU A 346 -2.29 -3.93 28.32
C LEU A 346 -2.48 -5.08 27.32
N GLU A 347 -2.70 -4.78 26.04
CA GLU A 347 -2.80 -5.78 24.97
C GLU A 347 -1.50 -6.57 24.83
N ALA A 348 -0.34 -5.91 24.94
CA ALA A 348 0.96 -6.57 24.99
C ALA A 348 1.10 -7.48 26.22
N VAL A 349 0.66 -7.04 27.41
CA VAL A 349 0.64 -7.87 28.62
C VAL A 349 -0.21 -9.12 28.43
N LEU A 350 -1.43 -8.96 27.89
CA LEU A 350 -2.33 -10.09 27.62
C LEU A 350 -1.76 -11.06 26.59
N LYS A 351 -1.09 -10.55 25.56
CA LYS A 351 -0.52 -11.36 24.49
C LYS A 351 0.67 -12.20 24.96
N TYR A 352 1.59 -11.61 25.73
CA TYR A 352 2.88 -12.25 26.04
C TYR A 352 3.01 -12.74 27.49
N TYR A 353 2.15 -12.30 28.40
CA TYR A 353 2.25 -12.58 29.84
C TYR A 353 0.88 -12.90 30.49
N SER A 354 -0.03 -13.51 29.73
CA SER A 354 -1.35 -13.90 30.25
C SER A 354 -1.30 -14.95 31.36
N ASP A 355 -0.21 -15.70 31.45
CA ASP A 355 0.05 -16.71 32.47
C ASP A 355 0.49 -16.11 33.83
N LYS A 356 0.95 -14.85 33.85
CA LYS A 356 1.38 -14.18 35.09
C LYS A 356 0.17 -13.81 35.96
N PRO A 357 0.13 -14.19 37.25
CA PRO A 357 -0.97 -13.83 38.15
C PRO A 357 -1.24 -12.32 38.24
N GLN A 358 -0.19 -11.51 38.15
CA GLN A 358 -0.26 -10.05 38.17
C GLN A 358 -1.08 -9.47 37.00
N THR A 359 -1.21 -10.19 35.88
CA THR A 359 -2.02 -9.76 34.74
C THR A 359 -3.50 -9.64 35.11
N LEU A 360 -4.01 -10.54 35.95
CA LEU A 360 -5.40 -10.45 36.44
C LEU A 360 -5.60 -9.26 37.37
N GLU A 361 -4.61 -8.94 38.21
CA GLU A 361 -4.65 -7.78 39.09
C GLU A 361 -4.58 -6.46 38.31
N LEU A 362 -3.77 -6.41 37.26
CA LEU A 362 -3.68 -5.28 36.34
C LEU A 362 -5.03 -5.00 35.69
N LEU A 363 -5.67 -6.03 35.12
CA LEU A 363 -7.01 -5.92 34.54
C LEU A 363 -8.03 -5.40 35.56
N LYS A 364 -8.05 -5.95 36.79
CA LYS A 364 -8.97 -5.47 37.84
C LYS A 364 -8.73 -4.00 38.16
N THR A 365 -7.47 -3.58 38.28
CA THR A 365 -7.09 -2.19 38.56
C THR A 365 -7.62 -1.26 37.47
N ILE A 366 -7.27 -1.52 36.21
CA ILE A 366 -7.67 -0.69 35.07
C ILE A 366 -9.20 -0.65 34.94
N SER A 367 -9.89 -1.79 35.04
CA SER A 367 -11.35 -1.84 34.89
C SER A 367 -12.13 -0.98 35.89
N ASN A 368 -11.55 -0.74 37.07
CA ASN A 368 -12.19 -0.04 38.18
C ASN A 368 -11.83 1.44 38.24
N SER A 369 -10.58 1.81 37.93
CA SER A 369 -10.06 3.16 38.20
C SER A 369 -9.52 3.91 36.99
N ASP A 370 -9.51 3.31 35.79
CA ASP A 370 -9.00 4.00 34.61
C ASP A 370 -9.90 5.18 34.19
N ARG A 371 -9.27 6.29 33.80
CA ARG A 371 -9.96 7.50 33.33
C ARG A 371 -10.50 7.40 31.91
N ASP A 372 -10.03 6.45 31.11
CA ASP A 372 -10.49 6.21 29.75
C ASP A 372 -11.60 5.16 29.77
N GLU A 373 -12.85 5.56 29.51
CA GLU A 373 -14.01 4.66 29.52
C GLU A 373 -13.85 3.51 28.52
N LYS A 374 -13.30 3.78 27.34
CA LYS A 374 -13.06 2.78 26.30
C LYS A 374 -12.12 1.67 26.79
N LEU A 375 -11.03 2.05 27.45
CA LEU A 375 -10.11 1.10 28.08
C LEU A 375 -10.77 0.33 29.23
N LYS A 376 -11.61 0.97 30.06
CA LYS A 376 -12.37 0.24 31.09
C LYS A 376 -13.29 -0.81 30.50
N GLU A 377 -14.04 -0.48 29.46
CA GLU A 377 -14.94 -1.42 28.79
C GLU A 377 -14.17 -2.58 28.14
N PHE A 378 -13.08 -2.28 27.44
CA PHE A 378 -12.18 -3.30 26.91
C PHE A 378 -11.71 -4.25 28.02
N THR A 379 -11.22 -3.69 29.12
CA THR A 379 -10.70 -4.46 30.26
C THR A 379 -11.78 -5.33 30.92
N LYS A 380 -13.02 -4.84 31.06
CA LYS A 380 -14.16 -5.63 31.56
C LYS A 380 -14.48 -6.82 30.64
N LYS A 381 -14.40 -6.63 29.32
CA LYS A 381 -14.60 -7.71 28.34
C LYS A 381 -13.50 -8.77 28.47
N GLU A 382 -12.24 -8.37 28.62
CA GLU A 382 -11.13 -9.31 28.80
C GLU A 382 -11.21 -10.06 30.15
N LEU A 383 -11.58 -9.40 31.24
CA LEU A 383 -11.84 -10.06 32.54
C LEU A 383 -12.94 -11.13 32.45
N ALA A 384 -14.01 -10.86 31.70
CA ALA A 384 -15.11 -11.80 31.53
C ALA A 384 -14.68 -13.04 30.71
N LYS A 385 -13.69 -12.92 29.82
CA LYS A 385 -13.12 -14.05 29.08
C LYS A 385 -12.26 -14.95 29.97
N LEU A 386 -11.48 -14.35 30.88
CA LEU A 386 -10.60 -15.08 31.81
C LEU A 386 -11.34 -15.69 33.02
N SER A 387 -12.59 -15.27 33.27
CA SER A 387 -13.43 -15.80 34.35
C SER A 387 -14.34 -16.95 33.92
N ARG A 388 -14.25 -17.38 32.65
CA ARG A 388 -14.91 -18.57 32.09
C ARG A 388 -13.88 -19.67 31.93
#